data_AF-A0A959P378-F1
#
_entry.id   AF-A0A959P378-F1
#
_cell.length_a   1.000
_cell.length_b   1.000
_cell.length_c   1.000
_cell.angle_alpha   90.00
_cell.angle_beta   90.00
_cell.angle_gamma   90.00
#
_symmetry.space_group_name_H-M   'P 1'
#
loop_
_entity.id
_entity.type
_entity.pdbx_description
1 polymer ?
#
loop_
_entity_poly.entity_id
_entity_poly.type
_entity_poly.pdbx_seq_one_letter_code
_entity_poly.pdbx_strand_id
1 'polypeptide(L)'
;MLFNSFVFLVFLLVFIPAYYLLPKKYRNIFLLLGSYVFYGYWDYRFVSLLFLSTIIDFTIGKFLYQALQPRKRKLLLSLSISANLGILAFFKYFGFFVQSFSPIAAMFGGNLDYLHLNIILPVGISFYTFQTMSYTIDIYRNSLKPTNNFIDFAVFVAFFPQLVAGPIERAKQLLPQIINKPDVTKIQIKQGLNLIATGLFKKVLIGDTSGRFV
;
A
#
# COMPACT_ATOMS: atom_id res chain seq x y z
N MET A 1 2.23 -12.01 5.49
CA MET A 1 2.84 -13.33 5.17
C MET A 1 4.12 -13.09 4.36
N LEU A 2 5.20 -13.86 4.56
CA LEU A 2 6.42 -13.72 3.74
C LEU A 2 6.25 -14.43 2.38
N PHE A 3 6.70 -13.81 1.29
CA PHE A 3 6.54 -14.35 -0.07
C PHE A 3 7.30 -15.68 -0.31
N ASN A 4 8.38 -15.94 0.42
CA ASN A 4 9.16 -17.19 0.36
C ASN A 4 8.70 -18.23 1.38
N SER A 5 7.55 -18.03 2.05
CA SER A 5 7.04 -18.97 3.07
C SER A 5 6.07 -20.01 2.50
N PHE A 6 6.02 -21.18 3.15
CA PHE A 6 5.03 -22.22 2.83
C PHE A 6 3.58 -21.73 2.98
N VAL A 7 3.30 -20.92 4.01
CA VAL A 7 1.97 -20.32 4.23
C VAL A 7 1.54 -19.48 3.03
N PHE A 8 2.45 -18.67 2.47
CA PHE A 8 2.14 -17.89 1.27
C PHE A 8 1.91 -18.77 0.04
N LEU A 9 2.65 -19.86 -0.12
CA LEU A 9 2.44 -20.81 -1.22
C LEU A 9 1.03 -21.42 -1.15
N VAL A 10 0.62 -21.89 0.02
CA VAL A 10 -0.74 -22.42 0.22
C VAL A 10 -1.79 -21.35 -0.03
N PHE A 11 -1.58 -20.14 0.51
CA PHE A 11 -2.46 -19.00 0.24
C PHE A 11 -2.61 -18.76 -1.28
N LEU A 12 -1.51 -18.70 -2.03
CA LEU A 12 -1.53 -18.45 -3.48
C LEU A 12 -2.24 -19.57 -4.26
N LEU A 13 -1.95 -20.84 -3.93
CA LEU A 13 -2.52 -22.01 -4.59
C LEU A 13 -4.03 -22.12 -4.40
N VAL A 14 -4.57 -21.63 -3.29
CA VAL A 14 -6.02 -21.55 -3.05
C VAL A 14 -6.60 -20.27 -3.67
N PHE A 15 -5.89 -19.15 -3.51
CA PHE A 15 -6.37 -17.83 -3.89
C PHE A 15 -6.57 -17.68 -5.40
N ILE A 16 -5.61 -18.12 -6.23
CA ILE A 16 -5.69 -17.97 -7.68
C ILE A 16 -6.88 -18.75 -8.28
N PRO A 17 -7.06 -20.06 -8.01
CA PRO A 17 -8.24 -20.79 -8.50
C PRO A 17 -9.55 -20.17 -8.01
N ALA A 18 -9.65 -19.81 -6.71
CA ALA A 18 -10.84 -19.18 -6.16
C ALA A 18 -11.18 -17.86 -6.87
N TYR A 19 -10.18 -17.02 -7.17
CA TYR A 19 -10.35 -15.78 -7.92
C TYR A 19 -10.94 -16.01 -9.32
N TYR A 20 -10.45 -17.03 -10.05
CA TYR A 20 -10.92 -17.31 -11.41
C TYR A 20 -12.28 -18.01 -11.46
N LEU A 21 -12.60 -18.84 -10.45
CA LEU A 21 -13.91 -19.49 -10.29
C LEU A 21 -15.03 -18.48 -9.97
N LEU A 22 -14.69 -17.35 -9.37
CA LEU A 22 -15.67 -16.31 -9.04
C LEU A 22 -16.14 -15.53 -10.28
N PRO A 23 -17.44 -15.14 -10.32
CA PRO A 23 -17.96 -14.21 -11.32
C PRO A 23 -17.19 -12.88 -11.32
N LYS A 24 -16.97 -12.29 -12.51
CA LYS A 24 -16.18 -11.04 -12.67
C LYS A 24 -16.65 -9.89 -11.75
N LYS A 25 -17.93 -9.83 -11.38
CA LYS A 25 -18.49 -8.85 -10.43
C LYS A 25 -17.93 -8.95 -9.01
N TYR A 26 -17.57 -10.14 -8.53
CA TYR A 26 -17.10 -10.36 -7.16
C TYR A 26 -15.58 -10.43 -7.03
N ARG A 27 -14.87 -10.50 -8.16
CA ARG A 27 -13.41 -10.63 -8.21
C ARG A 27 -12.68 -9.54 -7.45
N ASN A 28 -13.10 -8.27 -7.54
CA ASN A 28 -12.42 -7.18 -6.83
C ASN A 28 -12.71 -7.18 -5.34
N ILE A 29 -13.89 -7.61 -4.91
CA ILE A 29 -14.20 -7.80 -3.48
C ILE A 29 -13.32 -8.92 -2.92
N PHE A 30 -13.25 -10.06 -3.61
CA PHE A 30 -12.40 -11.18 -3.23
C PHE A 30 -10.91 -10.78 -3.20
N LEU A 31 -10.47 -10.01 -4.20
CA LEU A 31 -9.12 -9.49 -4.27
C LEU A 31 -8.79 -8.57 -3.10
N LEU A 32 -9.71 -7.66 -2.74
CA LEU A 32 -9.57 -6.77 -1.60
C LEU A 32 -9.51 -7.53 -0.28
N LEU A 33 -10.38 -8.52 -0.09
CA LEU A 33 -10.40 -9.35 1.13
C LEU A 33 -9.10 -10.14 1.27
N GLY A 34 -8.65 -10.83 0.22
CA GLY A 34 -7.37 -11.54 0.23
C GLY A 34 -6.20 -10.61 0.49
N SER A 35 -6.26 -9.40 -0.07
CA SER A 35 -5.27 -8.35 0.18
C SER A 35 -5.18 -7.92 1.63
N TYR A 36 -6.31 -7.66 2.28
CA TYR A 36 -6.35 -7.32 3.70
C TYR A 36 -5.97 -8.49 4.60
N VAL A 37 -6.33 -9.73 4.24
CA VAL A 37 -5.86 -10.93 4.95
C VAL A 37 -4.35 -11.05 4.87
N PHE A 38 -3.76 -10.88 3.67
CA PHE A 38 -2.31 -10.95 3.49
C PHE A 38 -1.57 -9.88 4.30
N TYR A 39 -2.09 -8.64 4.28
CA TYR A 39 -1.52 -7.52 5.01
C TYR A 39 -1.68 -7.68 6.53
N GLY A 40 -2.89 -8.00 6.99
CA GLY A 40 -3.22 -8.20 8.39
C GLY A 40 -2.56 -9.41 9.03
N TYR A 41 -2.11 -10.39 8.22
CA TYR A 41 -1.28 -11.49 8.72
C TYR A 41 0.06 -11.00 9.28
N TRP A 42 0.58 -9.87 8.80
CA TRP A 42 1.76 -9.25 9.40
C TRP A 42 1.38 -8.59 10.73
N ASP A 43 0.42 -7.67 10.70
CA ASP A 43 -0.18 -7.08 11.91
C ASP A 43 -1.52 -6.42 11.57
N TYR A 44 -2.59 -6.88 12.20
CA TYR A 44 -3.96 -6.44 11.93
C TYR A 44 -4.22 -4.97 12.29
N ARG A 45 -3.46 -4.39 13.22
CA ARG A 45 -3.67 -3.00 13.69
C ARG A 45 -3.49 -2.01 12.55
N PHE A 46 -2.56 -2.29 11.65
CA PHE A 46 -2.23 -1.39 10.55
C PHE A 46 -3.14 -1.53 9.34
N VAL A 47 -4.02 -2.54 9.31
CA VAL A 47 -5.11 -2.62 8.32
C VAL A 47 -6.00 -1.38 8.43
N SER A 48 -6.26 -0.90 9.64
CA SER A 48 -7.03 0.32 9.89
C SER A 48 -6.36 1.56 9.27
N LEU A 49 -5.03 1.64 9.35
CA LEU A 49 -4.24 2.74 8.80
C LEU A 49 -4.28 2.74 7.26
N LEU A 50 -4.10 1.57 6.65
CA LEU A 50 -4.21 1.38 5.20
C LEU A 50 -5.61 1.76 4.70
N PHE A 51 -6.66 1.32 5.42
CA PHE A 51 -8.04 1.64 5.10
C PHE A 51 -8.34 3.14 5.25
N LEU A 52 -7.81 3.79 6.30
CA LEU A 52 -7.96 5.22 6.52
C LEU A 52 -7.29 6.04 5.40
N SER A 53 -6.05 5.71 5.03
CA SER A 53 -5.37 6.34 3.88
C SER A 53 -6.17 6.16 2.59
N THR A 54 -6.75 4.96 2.38
CA THR A 54 -7.63 4.67 1.23
C THR A 54 -8.86 5.57 1.22
N ILE A 55 -9.55 5.77 2.36
CA ILE A 55 -10.73 6.64 2.43
C ILE A 55 -10.37 8.10 2.14
N ILE A 56 -9.29 8.59 2.76
CA ILE A 56 -8.85 9.98 2.62
C ILE A 56 -8.58 10.30 1.15
N ASP A 57 -7.76 9.51 0.45
CA ASP A 57 -7.39 9.83 -0.93
C ASP A 57 -8.49 9.53 -1.94
N PHE A 58 -9.38 8.58 -1.65
CA PHE A 58 -10.57 8.36 -2.46
C PHE A 58 -11.52 9.57 -2.42
N THR A 59 -11.81 10.06 -1.22
CA THR A 59 -12.72 11.20 -1.02
C THR A 59 -12.12 12.49 -1.54
N ILE A 60 -10.84 12.76 -1.22
CA ILE A 60 -10.12 13.92 -1.75
C ILE A 60 -10.06 13.85 -3.28
N GLY A 61 -9.71 12.70 -3.88
CA GLY A 61 -9.66 12.56 -5.34
C GLY A 61 -10.98 12.90 -6.03
N LYS A 62 -12.11 12.49 -5.46
CA LYS A 62 -13.45 12.87 -5.97
C LYS A 62 -13.71 14.37 -5.86
N PHE A 63 -13.50 14.96 -4.68
CA PHE A 63 -13.73 16.40 -4.48
C PHE A 63 -12.77 17.27 -5.30
N LEU A 64 -11.55 16.80 -5.49
CA LEU A 64 -10.52 17.46 -6.27
C LEU A 64 -10.91 17.56 -7.74
N TYR A 65 -11.48 16.49 -8.30
CA TYR A 65 -11.99 16.47 -9.67
C TYR A 65 -13.19 17.39 -9.88
N GLN A 66 -14.09 17.48 -8.89
CA GLN A 66 -15.28 18.35 -8.95
C GLN A 66 -14.98 19.83 -8.68
N ALA A 67 -13.85 20.14 -8.04
CA ALA A 67 -13.49 21.51 -7.70
C ALA A 67 -13.07 22.31 -8.95
N LEU A 68 -13.84 23.35 -9.27
CA LEU A 68 -13.54 24.30 -10.36
C LEU A 68 -12.53 25.39 -9.94
N GLN A 69 -12.58 25.79 -8.67
CA GLN A 69 -11.72 26.87 -8.16
C GLN A 69 -10.28 26.39 -7.90
N PRO A 70 -9.24 27.06 -8.44
CA PRO A 70 -7.84 26.68 -8.25
C PRO A 70 -7.42 26.63 -6.77
N ARG A 71 -7.90 27.57 -5.94
CA ARG A 71 -7.61 27.62 -4.51
C ARG A 71 -8.11 26.37 -3.78
N LYS A 72 -9.35 25.96 -4.04
CA LYS A 72 -9.95 24.75 -3.46
C LYS A 72 -9.18 23.49 -3.87
N ARG A 73 -8.78 23.40 -5.15
CA ARG A 73 -7.97 22.28 -5.64
C ARG A 73 -6.63 22.20 -4.93
N LYS A 74 -5.93 23.33 -4.76
CA LYS A 74 -4.65 23.38 -4.06
C LYS A 74 -4.80 22.98 -2.59
N LEU A 75 -5.85 23.46 -1.91
CA LEU A 75 -6.14 23.08 -0.52
C LEU A 75 -6.39 21.58 -0.38
N LEU A 76 -7.22 20.99 -1.25
CA LEU A 76 -7.51 19.55 -1.23
C LEU A 76 -6.26 18.71 -1.50
N LEU A 77 -5.42 19.11 -2.47
CA LEU A 77 -4.14 18.43 -2.71
C LEU A 77 -3.21 18.56 -1.50
N SER A 78 -3.08 19.76 -0.92
CA SER A 78 -2.30 19.98 0.29
C SER A 78 -2.79 19.10 1.44
N LEU A 79 -4.10 18.94 1.61
CA LEU A 79 -4.68 18.08 2.65
C LEU A 79 -4.28 16.61 2.45
N SER A 80 -4.37 16.09 1.22
CA SER A 80 -3.95 14.71 0.90
C SER A 80 -2.45 14.51 1.13
N ILE A 81 -1.62 15.42 0.64
CA ILE A 81 -0.16 15.35 0.82
C ILE A 81 0.21 15.41 2.31
N SER A 82 -0.36 16.38 3.05
CA SER A 82 -0.10 16.55 4.48
C SER A 82 -0.57 15.36 5.31
N ALA A 83 -1.73 14.77 5.00
CA ALA A 83 -2.22 13.58 5.70
C ALA A 83 -1.30 12.37 5.46
N ASN A 84 -0.93 12.10 4.21
CA ASN A 84 -0.05 11.00 3.82
C ASN A 84 1.36 11.15 4.40
N LEU A 85 1.99 12.32 4.22
CA LEU A 85 3.31 12.61 4.77
C LEU A 85 3.28 12.70 6.30
N GLY A 86 2.19 13.16 6.90
CA GLY A 86 2.01 13.17 8.35
C GLY A 86 1.98 11.76 8.95
N ILE A 87 1.21 10.84 8.34
CA ILE A 87 1.19 9.42 8.72
C ILE A 87 2.60 8.82 8.57
N LEU A 88 3.25 9.03 7.41
CA LEU A 88 4.58 8.50 7.16
C LEU A 88 5.62 9.08 8.15
N ALA A 89 5.57 10.39 8.40
CA ALA A 89 6.49 11.07 9.29
C ALA A 89 6.35 10.59 10.74
N PHE A 90 5.11 10.44 11.20
CA PHE A 90 4.80 9.90 12.52
C PHE A 90 5.42 8.50 12.68
N PHE A 91 5.05 7.54 11.83
CA PHE A 91 5.52 6.17 12.01
C PHE A 91 7.03 5.99 11.78
N LYS A 92 7.64 6.81 10.92
CA LYS A 92 9.06 6.67 10.56
C LYS A 92 10.02 7.45 11.45
N TYR A 93 9.62 8.62 11.96
CA TYR A 93 10.54 9.55 12.63
C TYR A 93 10.13 9.89 14.07
N PHE A 94 8.97 9.46 14.55
CA PHE A 94 8.54 9.80 15.91
C PHE A 94 9.57 9.39 16.99
N GLY A 95 10.12 8.17 16.90
CA GLY A 95 11.17 7.73 17.83
C GLY A 95 12.41 8.62 17.81
N PHE A 96 12.86 9.01 16.61
CA PHE A 96 13.98 9.94 16.44
C PHE A 96 13.68 11.32 17.04
N PHE A 97 12.46 11.84 16.86
CA PHE A 97 12.06 13.12 17.45
C PHE A 97 12.03 13.04 18.98
N VAL A 98 11.40 12.01 19.56
CA VAL A 98 11.36 11.83 21.02
C VAL A 98 12.78 11.75 21.60
N GLN A 99 13.67 10.96 20.99
CA GLN A 99 15.08 10.88 21.41
C GLN A 99 15.80 12.24 21.31
N SER A 100 15.59 12.98 20.22
CA SER A 100 16.27 14.26 19.98
C SER A 100 15.78 15.38 20.91
N PHE A 101 14.49 15.36 21.30
CA PHE A 101 13.91 16.38 22.19
C PHE A 101 13.99 16.02 23.68
N SER A 102 14.23 14.75 24.04
CA SER A 102 14.33 14.32 25.45
C SER A 102 15.36 15.14 26.27
N PRO A 103 16.59 15.41 25.78
CA PRO A 103 17.55 16.25 26.49
C PRO A 103 17.07 17.68 26.71
N ILE A 104 16.39 18.27 25.71
CA ILE A 104 15.88 19.64 25.79
C ILE A 104 14.73 19.72 26.79
N ALA A 105 13.81 18.76 26.76
CA ALA A 105 12.71 18.70 27.71
C ALA A 105 13.21 18.51 29.15
N ALA A 106 14.26 17.69 29.34
CA ALA A 106 14.91 17.50 30.64
C ALA A 106 15.49 18.81 31.19
N MET A 107 16.01 19.70 30.33
CA MET A 107 16.48 21.04 30.76
C MET A 107 15.36 21.93 31.30
N PHE A 108 14.10 21.69 30.91
CA PHE A 108 12.92 22.40 31.41
C PHE A 108 12.14 21.60 32.48
N GLY A 109 12.73 20.53 33.03
CA GLY A 109 12.08 19.67 34.03
C GLY A 109 11.01 18.73 33.48
N GLY A 110 10.88 18.63 32.14
CA GLY A 110 10.00 17.68 31.48
C GLY A 110 10.70 16.33 31.29
N ASN A 111 9.97 15.23 31.50
CA ASN A 111 10.43 13.89 31.14
C ASN A 111 9.66 13.44 29.88
N LEU A 112 10.34 13.02 28.80
CA LEU A 112 9.69 12.50 27.60
C LEU A 112 9.84 10.97 27.45
N ASP A 113 10.39 10.28 28.45
CA ASP A 113 10.62 8.83 28.41
C ASP A 113 9.32 8.04 28.28
N TYR A 114 8.20 8.54 28.81
CA TYR A 114 6.89 7.92 28.63
C TYR A 114 6.37 8.03 27.18
N LEU A 115 6.93 8.93 26.37
CA LEU A 115 6.62 9.08 24.95
C LEU A 115 7.49 8.18 24.08
N HIS A 116 8.42 7.39 24.64
CA HIS A 116 9.06 6.29 23.90
C HIS A 116 8.04 5.18 23.62
N LEU A 117 7.11 5.47 22.71
CA LEU A 117 6.31 4.48 22.06
C LEU A 117 7.27 3.66 21.19
N ASN A 118 7.39 2.35 21.48
CA ASN A 118 8.00 1.39 20.57
C ASN A 118 7.09 1.23 19.35
N ILE A 119 7.04 2.27 18.51
CA ILE A 119 6.20 2.33 17.33
C ILE A 119 6.74 1.31 16.33
N ILE A 120 5.95 0.26 16.11
CA ILE A 120 6.24 -0.72 15.08
C ILE A 120 5.95 -0.05 13.74
N LEU A 121 6.96 0.02 12.87
CA LEU A 121 6.82 0.61 11.55
C LEU A 121 5.92 -0.30 10.68
N PRO A 122 4.81 0.21 10.12
CA PRO A 122 3.93 -0.59 9.29
C PRO A 122 4.65 -1.02 8.02
N VAL A 123 4.60 -2.32 7.71
CA VAL A 123 5.13 -2.82 6.44
C VAL A 123 4.43 -2.12 5.29
N GLY A 124 5.19 -1.72 4.27
CA GLY A 124 4.64 -1.11 3.06
C GLY A 124 4.18 0.35 3.22
N ILE A 125 4.34 0.99 4.39
CA ILE A 125 3.83 2.36 4.63
C ILE A 125 4.25 3.35 3.57
N SER A 126 5.54 3.38 3.22
CA SER A 126 6.06 4.26 2.18
C SER A 126 5.39 3.98 0.83
N PHE A 127 5.21 2.72 0.45
CA PHE A 127 4.69 2.34 -0.86
C PHE A 127 3.25 2.79 -1.04
N TYR A 128 2.34 2.41 -0.13
CA TYR A 128 0.94 2.82 -0.28
C TYR A 128 0.77 4.33 -0.12
N THR A 129 1.57 4.99 0.74
CA THR A 129 1.55 6.45 0.91
C THR A 129 1.90 7.16 -0.40
N PHE A 130 2.99 6.76 -1.07
CA PHE A 130 3.37 7.37 -2.34
C PHE A 130 2.40 7.01 -3.47
N GLN A 131 1.84 5.80 -3.43
CA GLN A 131 0.89 5.32 -4.43
C GLN A 131 -0.45 6.07 -4.37
N THR A 132 -1.01 6.28 -3.17
CA THR A 132 -2.26 7.06 -2.99
C THR A 132 -2.04 8.55 -3.23
N MET A 133 -0.91 9.11 -2.79
CA MET A 133 -0.54 10.49 -3.08
C MET A 133 -0.34 10.72 -4.60
N SER A 134 0.22 9.75 -5.31
CA SER A 134 0.34 9.81 -6.78
C SER A 134 -1.03 9.92 -7.45
N TYR A 135 -2.07 9.28 -6.91
CA TYR A 135 -3.42 9.35 -7.45
C TYR A 135 -4.00 10.77 -7.33
N THR A 136 -3.90 11.40 -6.16
CA THR A 136 -4.40 12.77 -5.96
C THR A 136 -3.59 13.80 -6.73
N ILE A 137 -2.27 13.65 -6.84
CA ILE A 137 -1.41 14.50 -7.69
C ILE A 137 -1.80 14.38 -9.16
N ASP A 138 -2.05 13.17 -9.66
CA ASP A 138 -2.37 12.96 -11.07
C ASP A 138 -3.75 13.53 -11.44
N ILE A 139 -4.71 13.47 -10.52
CA ILE A 139 -6.02 14.14 -10.66
C ILE A 139 -5.86 15.66 -10.60
N TYR A 140 -5.05 16.19 -9.67
CA TYR A 140 -4.77 17.62 -9.60
C TYR A 140 -4.23 18.17 -10.91
N ARG A 141 -3.30 17.42 -11.54
CA ARG A 141 -2.68 17.71 -12.84
C ARG A 141 -3.60 17.44 -14.05
N ASN A 142 -4.88 17.12 -13.83
CA ASN A 142 -5.86 16.77 -14.87
C ASN A 142 -5.43 15.62 -15.78
N SER A 143 -4.57 14.76 -15.26
CA SER A 143 -3.89 13.73 -16.03
C SER A 143 -4.47 12.33 -15.77
N LEU A 144 -5.40 12.24 -14.82
CA LEU A 144 -6.18 11.06 -14.44
C LEU A 144 -7.59 11.52 -14.01
N LYS A 145 -8.63 10.76 -14.38
CA LYS A 145 -9.98 10.90 -13.81
C LYS A 145 -10.11 9.97 -12.59
N PRO A 146 -10.72 10.41 -11.47
CA PRO A 146 -10.91 9.54 -10.33
C PRO A 146 -11.83 8.36 -10.67
N THR A 147 -11.60 7.21 -10.04
CA THR A 147 -12.56 6.09 -10.08
C THR A 147 -13.78 6.40 -9.20
N ASN A 148 -14.96 5.98 -9.66
CA ASN A 148 -16.21 6.16 -8.92
C ASN A 148 -16.44 5.06 -7.88
N ASN A 149 -15.83 3.89 -8.09
CA ASN A 149 -16.00 2.71 -7.25
C ASN A 149 -14.91 2.65 -6.18
N PHE A 150 -15.34 2.66 -4.91
CA PHE A 150 -14.45 2.57 -3.76
C PHE A 150 -13.67 1.25 -3.73
N ILE A 151 -14.29 0.13 -4.10
CA ILE A 151 -13.65 -1.18 -4.06
C ILE A 151 -12.48 -1.22 -5.06
N ASP A 152 -12.66 -0.67 -6.27
CA ASP A 152 -11.59 -0.65 -7.28
C ASP A 152 -10.40 0.19 -6.82
N PHE A 153 -10.67 1.32 -6.15
CA PHE A 153 -9.62 2.13 -5.54
C PHE A 153 -8.94 1.41 -4.37
N ALA A 154 -9.70 0.78 -3.49
CA ALA A 154 -9.16 0.04 -2.35
C ALA A 154 -8.30 -1.14 -2.80
N VAL A 155 -8.70 -1.86 -3.86
CA VAL A 155 -7.85 -2.89 -4.49
C VAL A 155 -6.56 -2.28 -5.00
N PHE A 156 -6.61 -1.13 -5.69
CA PHE A 156 -5.40 -0.45 -6.16
C PHE A 156 -4.44 -0.18 -5.00
N VAL A 157 -4.93 0.36 -3.89
CA VAL A 157 -4.10 0.70 -2.72
C VAL A 157 -3.58 -0.56 -2.00
N ALA A 158 -4.44 -1.56 -1.79
CA ALA A 158 -4.14 -2.71 -0.95
C ALA A 158 -3.60 -3.93 -1.72
N PHE A 159 -3.32 -3.83 -3.03
CA PHE A 159 -2.98 -4.99 -3.86
C PHE A 159 -1.75 -5.75 -3.33
N PHE A 160 -1.98 -6.92 -2.72
CA PHE A 160 -0.96 -7.59 -1.92
C PHE A 160 0.31 -8.00 -2.67
N PRO A 161 0.28 -8.36 -3.98
CA PRO A 161 1.51 -8.71 -4.68
C PRO A 161 2.50 -7.54 -4.75
N GLN A 162 2.00 -6.30 -4.64
CA GLN A 162 2.81 -5.10 -4.78
C GLN A 162 3.00 -4.34 -3.45
N LEU A 163 2.01 -4.37 -2.56
CA LEU A 163 1.91 -3.52 -1.35
C LEU A 163 3.16 -3.49 -0.45
N VAL A 164 3.90 -4.59 -0.37
CA VAL A 164 5.01 -4.73 0.60
C VAL A 164 6.36 -4.28 0.03
N ALA A 165 6.64 -4.61 -1.23
CA ALA A 165 7.98 -4.43 -1.82
C ALA A 165 7.96 -4.35 -3.36
N GLY A 166 6.80 -4.13 -3.98
CA GLY A 166 6.73 -3.89 -5.42
C GLY A 166 7.20 -2.48 -5.80
N PRO A 167 7.48 -2.21 -7.08
CA PRO A 167 7.70 -0.85 -7.54
C PRO A 167 6.50 0.05 -7.17
N ILE A 168 6.74 1.35 -7.01
CA ILE A 168 5.66 2.31 -6.75
C ILE A 168 4.81 2.44 -8.03
N GLU A 169 3.68 1.73 -8.07
CA GLU A 169 2.79 1.74 -9.23
C GLU A 169 1.99 3.03 -9.34
N ARG A 170 1.74 3.44 -10.58
CA ARG A 170 0.96 4.63 -10.89
C ARG A 170 -0.48 4.23 -11.12
N ALA A 171 -1.40 4.99 -10.53
CA ALA A 171 -2.84 4.77 -10.68
C ALA A 171 -3.29 4.68 -12.15
N LYS A 172 -2.70 5.46 -13.04
CA LYS A 172 -2.99 5.43 -14.50
C LYS A 172 -2.69 4.09 -15.17
N GLN A 173 -1.74 3.32 -14.63
CA GLN A 173 -1.34 2.03 -15.20
C GLN A 173 -2.13 0.88 -14.58
N LEU A 174 -2.29 0.88 -13.25
CA LEU A 174 -2.88 -0.25 -12.53
C LEU A 174 -4.42 -0.18 -12.45
N LEU A 175 -5.03 0.99 -12.23
CA LEU A 175 -6.49 1.09 -12.09
C LEU A 175 -7.25 0.58 -13.33
N PRO A 176 -6.85 0.89 -14.58
CA PRO A 176 -7.54 0.35 -15.76
C PRO A 176 -7.55 -1.18 -15.79
N GLN A 177 -6.50 -1.83 -15.29
CA GLN A 177 -6.41 -3.29 -15.24
C GLN A 177 -7.35 -3.88 -14.18
N ILE A 178 -7.46 -3.23 -13.02
CA ILE A 178 -8.40 -3.60 -11.94
C ILE A 178 -9.86 -3.42 -12.39
N ILE A 179 -10.15 -2.37 -13.15
CA ILE A 179 -11.50 -2.07 -13.64
C ILE A 179 -11.88 -3.06 -14.74
N ASN A 180 -11.06 -3.19 -15.77
CA ASN A 180 -11.38 -3.96 -16.99
C ASN A 180 -11.25 -5.48 -16.80
N LYS A 181 -10.44 -5.94 -15.85
CA LYS A 181 -10.23 -7.38 -15.53
C LYS A 181 -9.97 -8.21 -16.81
N PRO A 182 -8.92 -7.88 -17.59
CA PRO A 182 -8.62 -8.60 -18.82
C PRO A 182 -8.40 -10.08 -18.52
N ASP A 183 -8.84 -10.94 -19.44
CA ASP A 183 -8.65 -12.38 -19.29
C ASP A 183 -7.17 -12.72 -19.51
N VAL A 184 -6.65 -13.64 -18.70
CA VAL A 184 -5.23 -13.98 -18.71
C VAL A 184 -4.92 -14.93 -19.85
N THR A 185 -3.81 -14.68 -20.56
CA THR A 185 -3.35 -15.56 -21.63
C THR A 185 -2.48 -16.69 -21.09
N LYS A 186 -2.41 -17.82 -21.81
CA LYS A 186 -1.48 -18.92 -21.46
C LYS A 186 -0.01 -18.45 -21.39
N ILE A 187 0.36 -17.49 -22.24
CA ILE A 187 1.70 -16.88 -22.27
C ILE A 187 1.98 -16.14 -20.96
N GLN A 188 1.04 -15.32 -20.49
CA GLN A 188 1.16 -14.60 -19.22
C GLN A 188 1.23 -15.53 -18.01
N ILE A 189 0.47 -16.63 -18.01
CA ILE A 189 0.57 -17.65 -16.94
C ILE A 189 1.98 -18.25 -16.93
N LYS A 190 2.51 -18.67 -18.09
CA LYS A 190 3.88 -19.21 -18.20
C LYS A 190 4.93 -18.21 -17.72
N GLN A 191 4.80 -16.94 -18.12
CA GLN A 191 5.69 -15.87 -17.67
C GLN A 191 5.60 -15.65 -16.16
N GLY A 192 4.41 -15.63 -15.58
CA GLY A 192 4.19 -15.49 -14.14
C GLY A 192 4.83 -16.62 -13.34
N LEU A 193 4.64 -17.87 -13.77
CA LEU A 193 5.28 -19.04 -13.14
C LEU A 193 6.82 -18.95 -13.21
N ASN A 194 7.37 -18.53 -14.35
CA ASN A 194 8.81 -18.34 -14.51
C ASN A 194 9.34 -17.22 -13.58
N LEU A 195 8.63 -16.10 -13.47
CA LEU A 195 8.99 -15.01 -12.57
C LEU A 195 8.95 -15.43 -11.10
N ILE A 196 7.95 -16.22 -10.70
CA ILE A 196 7.86 -16.78 -9.34
C ILE A 196 9.03 -17.73 -9.06
N ALA A 197 9.29 -18.69 -9.96
CA ALA A 197 10.37 -19.66 -9.79
C ALA A 197 11.75 -19.00 -9.72
N THR A 198 12.05 -18.10 -10.66
CA THR A 198 13.33 -17.37 -10.69
C THR A 198 13.46 -16.39 -9.52
N GLY A 199 12.38 -15.74 -9.11
CA GLY A 199 12.34 -14.88 -7.92
C GLY A 199 12.62 -15.66 -6.63
N LEU A 200 12.00 -16.83 -6.46
CA LEU A 200 12.23 -17.72 -5.31
C LEU A 200 13.67 -18.22 -5.29
N PHE A 201 14.21 -18.66 -6.44
CA PHE A 201 15.62 -19.05 -6.56
C PHE A 201 16.55 -17.93 -6.10
N LYS A 202 16.38 -16.72 -6.64
CA LYS A 202 17.20 -15.56 -6.26
C LYS A 202 17.05 -15.19 -4.79
N LYS A 203 15.84 -15.25 -4.25
CA LYS A 203 15.58 -14.88 -2.86
C LYS A 203 16.18 -15.89 -1.89
N VAL A 204 15.89 -17.18 -2.07
CA VAL A 204 16.24 -18.24 -1.11
C VAL A 204 17.70 -18.66 -1.24
N LEU A 205 18.19 -18.91 -2.46
CA LEU A 205 19.53 -19.46 -2.64
C LEU A 205 20.62 -18.41 -2.65
N ILE A 206 20.35 -17.21 -3.18
CA ILE A 206 21.34 -16.13 -3.22
C ILE A 206 21.11 -15.20 -2.04
N GLY A 207 19.95 -14.52 -1.98
CA GLY A 207 19.69 -13.48 -0.98
C GLY A 207 19.78 -13.98 0.47
N ASP A 208 19.01 -15.01 0.81
CA ASP A 208 18.93 -15.51 2.19
C ASP A 208 20.22 -16.24 2.60
N THR A 209 20.91 -16.89 1.67
CA THR A 209 22.23 -17.50 1.93
C THR A 209 23.31 -16.44 2.15
N SER A 210 23.41 -15.44 1.27
CA SER A 210 24.36 -14.33 1.42
C SER A 210 24.09 -13.53 2.69
N GLY A 211 22.83 -13.33 3.05
CA GLY A 211 22.43 -12.66 4.29
C GLY A 211 22.80 -13.39 5.58
N ARG A 212 23.31 -14.63 5.52
CA ARG A 212 23.91 -15.30 6.69
C ARG A 212 25.37 -14.94 6.92
N PHE A 213 26.04 -14.37 5.92
CA PHE A 213 27.46 -14.02 5.96
C PHE A 213 27.72 -12.53 6.25
N VAL A 214 26.67 -11.73 6.40
CA VAL A 214 26.70 -10.28 6.68
C VAL A 214 25.84 -10.03 7.91
#